data_AF-A0AAD7Z5V2-F1
#
_entry.id   AF-A0AAD7Z5V2-F1
#
_cell.length_a   1.000
_cell.length_b   1.000
_cell.length_c   1.000
_cell.angle_alpha   90.00
_cell.angle_beta   90.00
_cell.angle_gamma   90.00
#
_symmetry.space_group_name_H-M   'P 1'
#
loop_
_entity.id
_entity.type
_entity.pdbx_description
1 polymer ?
#
loop_
_entity_poly.entity_id
_entity_poly.type
_entity_poly.pdbx_seq_one_letter_code
_entity_poly.pdbx_strand_id
1 'polypeptide(L)'
;MSLFLDVVTFLKIAQEEDLFVLFRPSAYICAEWEFGGMPSWLLRYEGIKVRSSDERFLDRVDIFYSKLFPLIEDMQFTKGGPIIAFQVENEYGGLIQDGSPIDTDYLLFLKDTYIKYGAVELLYTSDNPSVHAERGSVPG
;
A
#
# COMPACT_ATOMS: atom_id res chain seq x y z
N MET A 1 -2.49 0.57 -24.44
CA MET A 1 -2.21 0.08 -23.08
C MET A 1 -2.96 -1.24 -22.92
N SER A 2 -2.42 -2.24 -22.22
CA SER A 2 -3.13 -3.51 -22.02
C SER A 2 -4.32 -3.27 -21.09
N LEU A 3 -5.52 -3.70 -21.47
CA LEU A 3 -6.71 -3.65 -20.61
C LEU A 3 -6.48 -4.38 -19.29
N PHE A 4 -5.66 -5.44 -19.30
CA PHE A 4 -5.31 -6.20 -18.11
C PHE A 4 -4.56 -5.38 -17.04
N LEU A 5 -3.84 -4.34 -17.44
CA LEU A 5 -3.05 -3.49 -16.55
C LEU A 5 -3.72 -2.14 -16.26
N ASP A 6 -4.95 -1.93 -16.73
CA ASP A 6 -5.70 -0.71 -16.50
C ASP A 6 -6.54 -0.82 -15.22
N VAL A 7 -5.95 -0.38 -14.11
CA VAL A 7 -6.60 -0.43 -12.80
C VAL A 7 -7.87 0.42 -12.74
N VAL A 8 -7.93 1.53 -13.49
CA VAL A 8 -9.10 2.42 -13.48
C VAL A 8 -10.25 1.74 -14.21
N THR A 9 -10.00 1.08 -15.34
CA THR A 9 -11.01 0.26 -16.01
C THR A 9 -11.50 -0.86 -15.10
N PHE A 10 -10.60 -1.57 -14.40
CA PHE A 10 -10.99 -2.62 -13.45
C PHE A 10 -11.91 -2.10 -12.33
N LEU A 11 -11.57 -0.94 -11.74
CA LEU A 11 -12.37 -0.29 -10.71
C LEU A 11 -13.75 0.14 -11.25
N LYS A 12 -13.80 0.70 -12.47
CA LYS A 12 -15.07 1.06 -13.11
C LYS A 12 -15.98 -0.14 -13.34
N ILE A 13 -15.42 -1.28 -13.76
CA ILE A 13 -16.19 -2.52 -13.89
C ILE A 13 -16.76 -2.95 -12.53
N ALA A 14 -15.96 -2.90 -11.46
CA ALA A 14 -16.46 -3.21 -10.11
C ALA A 14 -17.61 -2.28 -9.71
N GLN A 15 -17.53 -0.99 -10.05
CA GLN A 15 -18.60 -0.03 -9.82
C GLN A 15 -19.87 -0.33 -10.64
N GLU A 16 -19.72 -0.66 -11.93
CA GLU A 16 -20.84 -1.02 -12.82
C GLU A 16 -21.58 -2.28 -12.33
N GLU A 17 -20.87 -3.18 -11.65
CA GLU A 17 -21.41 -4.39 -11.02
C GLU A 17 -21.88 -4.19 -9.56
N ASP A 18 -21.98 -2.93 -9.09
CA ASP A 18 -22.44 -2.57 -7.74
C ASP A 18 -21.59 -3.18 -6.60
N LEU A 19 -20.26 -3.28 -6.81
CA LEU A 19 -19.31 -3.80 -5.84
C LEU A 19 -18.50 -2.68 -5.16
N PHE A 20 -18.31 -2.82 -3.84
CA PHE A 20 -17.32 -2.04 -3.11
C PHE A 20 -15.92 -2.64 -3.23
N VAL A 21 -14.91 -1.77 -3.16
CA VAL A 21 -13.51 -2.15 -3.30
C VAL A 21 -12.72 -1.79 -2.04
N LEU A 22 -12.06 -2.81 -1.47
CA LEU A 22 -10.96 -2.65 -0.52
C LEU A 22 -9.66 -2.63 -1.33
N PHE A 23 -9.13 -1.44 -1.60
CA PHE A 23 -7.99 -1.30 -2.50
C PHE A 23 -6.68 -1.47 -1.73
N ARG A 24 -5.77 -2.32 -2.22
CA ARG A 24 -4.52 -2.69 -1.51
C ARG A 24 -3.28 -2.27 -2.29
N PRO A 25 -3.00 -0.96 -2.45
CA PRO A 25 -1.94 -0.48 -3.34
C PRO A 25 -0.54 -0.44 -2.72
N SER A 26 -0.31 -1.14 -1.60
CA SER A 26 0.95 -1.09 -0.85
C SER A 26 2.18 -1.39 -1.72
N ALA A 27 3.32 -0.76 -1.41
CA ALA A 27 4.58 -0.99 -2.10
C ALA A 27 5.02 -2.47 -2.05
N TYR A 28 4.70 -3.15 -0.94
CA TYR A 28 4.77 -4.60 -0.80
C TYR A 28 3.36 -5.14 -0.61
N ILE A 29 2.96 -6.10 -1.45
CA ILE A 29 1.62 -6.71 -1.42
C ILE A 29 1.65 -8.20 -1.09
N CYS A 30 2.83 -8.80 -0.99
CA CYS A 30 3.00 -10.26 -0.98
C CYS A 30 2.37 -10.89 -2.24
N ALA A 31 1.16 -11.45 -2.11
CA ALA A 31 0.34 -12.03 -3.17
C ALA A 31 1.01 -13.17 -3.97
N GLU A 32 2.02 -13.82 -3.37
CA GLU A 32 2.85 -14.83 -4.04
C GLU A 32 3.42 -14.33 -5.38
N TRP A 33 3.61 -13.00 -5.49
CA TRP A 33 4.11 -12.34 -6.68
C TRP A 33 5.63 -12.16 -6.60
N GLU A 34 6.29 -12.08 -7.75
CA GLU A 34 7.74 -11.87 -7.79
C GLU A 34 8.13 -10.65 -6.96
N PHE A 35 9.07 -10.88 -6.03
CA PHE A 35 9.57 -9.87 -5.09
C PHE A 35 8.47 -9.12 -4.32
N GLY A 36 7.33 -9.78 -4.07
CA GLY A 36 6.20 -9.22 -3.32
C GLY A 36 5.50 -8.06 -4.02
N GLY A 37 5.58 -8.00 -5.35
CA GLY A 37 5.09 -6.91 -6.19
C GLY A 37 6.08 -5.78 -6.42
N MET A 38 7.21 -5.78 -5.69
CA MET A 38 8.22 -4.73 -5.82
C MET A 38 9.04 -4.90 -7.11
N PRO A 39 9.45 -3.82 -7.78
CA PRO A 39 10.30 -3.93 -8.96
C PRO A 39 11.71 -4.44 -8.62
N SER A 40 12.18 -5.46 -9.33
CA SER A 40 13.50 -6.07 -9.12
C SER A 40 14.67 -5.10 -9.28
N TRP A 41 14.49 -3.99 -10.01
CA TRP A 41 15.52 -2.97 -10.15
C TRP A 41 15.90 -2.27 -8.85
N LEU A 42 15.09 -2.36 -7.79
CA LEU A 42 15.44 -1.90 -6.45
C LEU A 42 16.69 -2.62 -5.93
N LEU A 43 16.93 -3.86 -6.34
CA LEU A 43 18.10 -4.65 -5.92
C LEU A 43 19.43 -4.12 -6.51
N ARG A 44 19.37 -3.14 -7.43
CA ARG A 44 20.57 -2.48 -7.96
C ARG A 44 21.17 -1.45 -6.98
N TYR A 45 20.43 -1.05 -5.96
CA TYR A 45 20.91 -0.16 -4.91
C TYR A 45 21.57 -1.00 -3.81
N GLU A 46 22.90 -0.97 -3.76
CA GLU A 46 23.67 -1.76 -2.80
C GLU A 46 23.25 -1.44 -1.36
N GLY A 47 22.94 -2.48 -0.59
CA GLY A 47 22.51 -2.38 0.81
C GLY A 47 21.17 -1.69 1.03
N ILE A 48 20.29 -1.59 0.01
CA ILE A 48 18.94 -1.06 0.21
C ILE A 48 18.15 -1.93 1.19
N LYS A 49 17.49 -1.29 2.15
CA LYS A 49 16.55 -1.96 3.05
C LYS A 49 15.13 -1.71 2.58
N VAL A 50 14.56 -2.65 1.82
CA VAL A 50 13.16 -2.58 1.42
C VAL A 50 12.24 -2.76 2.64
N ARG A 51 11.02 -2.22 2.55
CA ARG A 51 10.04 -2.23 3.65
C ARG A 51 10.59 -1.61 4.95
N SER A 52 11.30 -0.50 4.82
CA SER A 52 11.89 0.24 5.95
C SER A 52 11.99 1.74 5.65
N SER A 53 12.47 2.51 6.62
CA SER A 53 12.75 3.96 6.54
C SER A 53 14.03 4.33 5.75
N ASP A 54 14.63 3.40 4.99
CA ASP A 54 15.72 3.72 4.05
C ASP A 54 15.23 4.76 3.03
N GLU A 55 15.81 5.97 3.07
CA GLU A 55 15.42 7.10 2.22
C GLU A 55 15.37 6.74 0.74
N ARG A 56 16.29 5.89 0.27
CA ARG A 56 16.32 5.47 -1.15
C ARG A 56 15.12 4.61 -1.51
N PHE A 57 14.58 3.85 -0.55
CA PHE A 57 13.35 3.09 -0.72
C PHE A 57 12.13 4.03 -0.62
N LEU A 58 12.07 4.87 0.41
CA LEU A 58 10.98 5.84 0.61
C LEU A 58 10.77 6.76 -0.60
N ASP A 59 11.85 7.28 -1.19
CA ASP A 59 11.81 8.12 -2.39
C ASP A 59 11.11 7.42 -3.57
N ARG A 60 11.35 6.12 -3.75
CA ARG A 60 10.77 5.35 -4.85
C ARG A 60 9.30 5.03 -4.59
N VAL A 61 8.96 4.79 -3.33
CA VAL A 61 7.58 4.61 -2.89
C VAL A 61 6.77 5.90 -3.06
N ASP A 62 7.31 7.07 -2.69
CA ASP A 62 6.66 8.36 -2.91
C ASP A 62 6.42 8.61 -4.41
N ILE A 63 7.41 8.34 -5.26
CA ILE A 63 7.26 8.45 -6.71
C ILE A 63 6.13 7.55 -7.21
N PHE A 64 6.06 6.29 -6.75
CA PHE A 64 5.01 5.37 -7.15
C PHE A 64 3.61 5.90 -6.76
N TYR A 65 3.43 6.34 -5.51
CA TYR A 65 2.15 6.86 -5.05
C TYR A 65 1.77 8.20 -5.70
N SER A 66 2.75 9.06 -6.02
CA SER A 66 2.53 10.30 -6.77
C SER A 66 1.93 10.07 -8.16
N LYS A 67 2.05 8.86 -8.71
CA LYS A 67 1.47 8.46 -9.98
C LYS A 67 0.17 7.68 -9.81
N LEU A 68 0.10 6.79 -8.81
CA LEU A 68 -1.06 5.94 -8.61
C LEU A 68 -2.29 6.72 -8.11
N PHE A 69 -2.13 7.49 -7.03
CA PHE A 69 -3.29 8.12 -6.37
C PHE A 69 -4.05 9.11 -7.26
N PRO A 70 -3.40 9.96 -8.09
CA PRO A 70 -4.13 10.79 -9.04
C PRO A 70 -4.96 9.99 -10.06
N LEU A 71 -4.57 8.77 -10.42
CA LEU A 71 -5.33 7.93 -11.35
C LEU A 71 -6.61 7.37 -10.73
N ILE A 72 -6.59 7.14 -9.42
CA ILE A 72 -7.71 6.53 -8.67
C ILE A 72 -8.47 7.55 -7.81
N GLU A 73 -8.20 8.84 -7.96
CA GLU A 73 -8.76 9.89 -7.10
C GLU A 73 -10.30 9.86 -7.12
N ASP A 74 -10.90 9.91 -8.31
CA ASP A 74 -12.35 9.87 -8.51
C ASP A 74 -12.96 8.49 -8.23
N MET A 75 -12.13 7.46 -8.01
CA MET A 75 -12.59 6.10 -7.69
C MET A 75 -12.88 5.91 -6.20
N GLN A 76 -12.62 6.91 -5.36
CA GLN A 76 -12.97 6.91 -3.94
C GLN A 76 -14.47 7.09 -3.72
N PHE A 77 -15.04 6.39 -2.75
CA PHE A 77 -16.48 6.35 -2.48
C PHE A 77 -17.06 7.73 -2.14
N THR A 78 -16.38 8.52 -1.33
CA THR A 78 -16.73 9.91 -1.02
C THR A 78 -16.67 10.84 -2.24
N LYS A 79 -16.03 10.42 -3.33
CA LYS A 79 -15.95 11.11 -4.63
C LYS A 79 -16.85 10.46 -5.70
N GLY A 80 -17.65 9.46 -5.33
CA GLY A 80 -18.60 8.78 -6.21
C GLY A 80 -18.08 7.52 -6.90
N GLY A 81 -16.92 7.01 -6.50
CA GLY A 81 -16.36 5.74 -6.99
C GLY A 81 -16.62 4.53 -6.07
N PRO A 82 -16.03 3.35 -6.36
CA PRO A 82 -16.29 2.13 -5.59
C PRO A 82 -15.34 1.88 -4.40
N ILE A 83 -14.23 2.60 -4.27
CA ILE A 83 -13.22 2.34 -3.22
C ILE A 83 -13.70 2.86 -1.88
N ILE A 84 -13.84 1.97 -0.89
CA ILE A 84 -14.28 2.32 0.47
C ILE A 84 -13.17 2.27 1.52
N ALA A 85 -12.02 1.68 1.19
CA ALA A 85 -10.87 1.62 2.08
C ALA A 85 -9.56 1.36 1.33
N PHE A 86 -8.45 1.80 1.92
CA PHE A 86 -7.10 1.52 1.47
C PHE A 86 -6.30 0.74 2.50
N GLN A 87 -5.65 -0.33 2.06
CA GLN A 87 -4.69 -1.02 2.91
C GLN A 87 -3.33 -0.32 2.87
N VAL A 88 -2.76 -0.10 4.06
CA VAL A 88 -1.40 0.37 4.28
C VAL A 88 -0.53 -0.82 4.65
N GLU A 89 0.54 -1.03 3.88
CA GLU A 89 1.43 -2.20 3.99
C GLU A 89 0.67 -3.54 3.85
N ASN A 90 1.34 -4.65 4.14
CA ASN A 90 0.83 -6.01 4.16
C ASN A 90 1.61 -6.87 5.18
N GLU A 91 0.95 -7.22 6.27
CA GLU A 91 1.48 -8.11 7.32
C GLU A 91 2.84 -7.61 7.86
N TYR A 92 2.96 -6.30 8.06
CA TYR A 92 4.21 -5.69 8.50
C TYR A 92 4.64 -6.18 9.89
N GLY A 93 3.68 -6.46 10.77
CA GLY A 93 3.95 -7.02 12.09
C GLY A 93 4.63 -8.40 12.03
N GLY A 94 4.55 -9.09 10.89
CA GLY A 94 5.22 -10.36 10.64
C GLY A 94 6.69 -10.25 10.22
N LEU A 95 7.19 -9.07 9.88
CA LEU A 95 8.60 -8.85 9.50
C LEU A 95 9.57 -9.04 10.69
N ILE A 96 9.05 -9.07 11.91
CA ILE A 96 9.82 -8.99 13.14
C ILE A 96 10.38 -10.37 13.49
N GLN A 97 11.71 -10.48 13.59
CA GLN A 97 12.32 -11.51 14.43
C GLN A 97 12.19 -11.10 15.89
N ASP A 98 11.89 -12.06 16.78
CA ASP A 98 11.67 -11.83 18.21
C ASP A 98 12.69 -10.84 18.81
N GLY A 99 12.18 -9.73 19.35
CA GLY A 99 12.96 -8.70 20.04
C GLY A 99 13.45 -7.52 19.21
N SER A 100 13.23 -7.50 17.88
CA SER A 100 13.60 -6.34 17.05
C SER A 100 12.53 -5.24 17.09
N PRO A 101 12.91 -3.95 17.11
CA PRO A 101 11.96 -2.86 17.03
C PRO A 101 11.30 -2.80 15.66
N ILE A 102 10.06 -2.34 15.64
CA ILE A 102 9.28 -2.10 14.43
C ILE A 102 9.67 -0.73 13.89
N ASP A 103 9.92 -0.64 12.59
CA ASP A 103 10.12 0.62 11.93
C ASP A 103 8.77 1.32 11.74
N THR A 104 8.27 1.96 12.81
CA THR A 104 7.01 2.69 12.80
C THR A 104 7.08 3.92 11.90
N ASP A 105 8.27 4.51 11.72
CA ASP A 105 8.47 5.68 10.85
C ASP A 105 8.15 5.33 9.39
N TYR A 106 8.52 4.13 8.95
CA TYR A 106 8.10 3.62 7.64
C TYR A 106 6.58 3.52 7.49
N LEU A 107 5.87 2.97 8.48
CA LEU A 107 4.41 2.86 8.43
C LEU A 107 3.72 4.23 8.42
N LEU A 108 4.21 5.16 9.24
CA LEU A 108 3.71 6.54 9.27
C LEU A 108 3.95 7.22 7.93
N PHE A 109 5.14 7.05 7.34
CA PHE A 109 5.43 7.56 6.00
C PHE A 109 4.44 7.04 4.96
N LEU A 110 4.11 5.74 4.94
CA LEU A 110 3.14 5.19 4.00
C LEU A 110 1.76 5.83 4.17
N LYS A 111 1.26 5.87 5.42
CA LYS A 111 -0.02 6.48 5.77
C LYS A 111 -0.09 7.93 5.33
N ASP A 112 0.93 8.71 5.69
CA ASP A 112 0.98 10.14 5.40
C ASP A 112 1.12 10.39 3.89
N THR A 113 1.80 9.49 3.16
CA THR A 113 1.92 9.59 1.71
C THR A 113 0.60 9.29 1.00
N TYR A 114 -0.20 8.34 1.49
CA TYR A 114 -1.56 8.10 0.98
C TYR A 114 -2.40 9.37 1.12
N ILE A 115 -2.40 9.96 2.32
CA ILE A 115 -3.15 11.19 2.64
C ILE A 115 -2.65 12.36 1.77
N LYS A 116 -1.33 12.55 1.69
CA LYS A 116 -0.67 13.58 0.87
C LYS A 116 -1.14 13.55 -0.58
N TYR A 117 -1.32 12.37 -1.15
CA TYR A 117 -1.76 12.21 -2.55
C TYR A 117 -3.27 12.04 -2.72
N GLY A 118 -4.06 12.24 -1.66
CA GLY A 118 -5.50 12.42 -1.78
C GLY A 118 -6.36 11.24 -1.36
N ALA A 119 -5.81 10.28 -0.61
CA ALA A 119 -6.61 9.27 0.10
C ALA A 119 -7.48 9.95 1.17
N VAL A 120 -8.79 9.73 1.10
CA VAL A 120 -9.78 10.25 2.07
C VAL A 120 -10.64 9.15 2.70
N GLU A 121 -10.57 7.94 2.18
CA GLU A 121 -11.28 6.77 2.70
C GLU A 121 -10.56 6.13 3.89
N LEU A 122 -11.21 5.13 4.51
CA LEU A 122 -10.65 4.39 5.64
C LEU A 122 -9.27 3.81 5.29
N LEU A 123 -8.27 4.08 6.13
CA LEU A 123 -6.98 3.41 6.08
C LEU A 123 -6.98 2.23 7.06
N TYR A 124 -6.50 1.07 6.61
CA TYR A 124 -6.42 -0.12 7.46
C TYR A 124 -5.12 -0.91 7.22
N THR A 125 -4.73 -1.75 8.18
CA THR A 125 -3.63 -2.70 8.05
C THR A 125 -4.14 -4.14 8.12
N SER A 126 -3.33 -5.11 7.70
CA SER A 126 -3.69 -6.53 7.76
C SER A 126 -2.56 -7.32 8.41
N ASP A 127 -2.69 -7.66 9.69
CA ASP A 127 -1.74 -8.47 10.44
C ASP A 127 -2.40 -9.72 10.99
N ASN A 128 -1.61 -10.77 11.27
CA ASN A 128 -2.13 -11.95 11.95
C ASN A 128 -2.56 -11.57 13.39
N PRO A 129 -3.86 -11.70 13.73
CA PRO A 129 -4.37 -11.23 15.01
C PRO A 129 -3.81 -12.02 16.20
N SER A 130 -3.44 -13.28 16.00
CA SER A 130 -2.97 -14.17 17.08
C SER A 130 -1.48 -14.03 17.38
N VAL A 131 -0.68 -13.59 16.40
CA VAL A 131 0.79 -13.60 16.48
C VAL A 131 1.37 -12.19 16.49
N HIS A 132 0.78 -11.29 15.71
CA HIS A 132 1.31 -9.95 15.49
C HIS A 132 0.43 -8.87 16.12
N ALA A 133 -0.86 -9.13 16.35
CA ALA A 133 -1.78 -8.23 17.04
C ALA A 133 -1.66 -6.78 16.50
N GLU A 134 -1.25 -5.83 17.33
CA GLU A 134 -1.13 -4.40 16.99
C GLU A 134 0.26 -4.01 16.48
N ARG A 135 1.17 -4.96 16.25
CA ARG A 135 2.57 -4.66 15.88
C ARG A 135 2.68 -3.88 14.57
N GLY A 136 1.90 -4.23 13.56
CA GLY A 136 1.91 -3.52 12.27
C GLY A 136 0.93 -2.36 12.19
N SER A 137 0.34 -1.91 13.31
CA SER A 137 -0.61 -0.79 13.31
C SER A 137 0.09 0.55 13.59
N VAL A 138 -0.56 1.64 13.19
CA VAL A 138 -0.18 3.01 13.52
C VAL A 138 -1.37 3.77 14.10
N PRO A 139 -1.16 4.78 14.95
CA PRO A 139 -2.26 5.59 15.48
C PRO A 139 -3.07 6.26 14.37
N GLY A 140 -4.40 6.16 14.46
CA GLY A 140 -5.37 6.69 13.51
C GLY A 140 -6.79 6.29 13.88
#